data_AF-A0A8J6VNM9-F1
#
_entry.id   AF-A0A8J6VNM9-F1
#
_cell.length_a   1.000
_cell.length_b   1.000
_cell.length_c   1.000
_cell.angle_alpha   90.00
_cell.angle_beta   90.00
_cell.angle_gamma   90.00
#
_symmetry.space_group_name_H-M   'P 1'
#
loop_
_entity.id
_entity.type
_entity.pdbx_description
1 polymer ?
#
loop_
_entity_poly.entity_id
_entity_poly.type
_entity_poly.pdbx_seq_one_letter_code
_entity_poly.pdbx_strand_id
1 'polypeptide(L)'
;MSDLSPQSVAEQLLADFRQEQQLVNLIIQSCIEHRWAVGEAEKEISKAMIYNAFETYAVERGIPLEQAEQFCEQHLDELIQRVQSAL
;
A
#
# COMPACT_ATOMS: atom_id res chain seq x y z
N MET A 1 36.67 16.02 12.33
CA MET A 1 35.44 16.45 13.04
C MET A 1 34.30 16.07 12.14
N SER A 2 33.69 14.92 12.40
CA SER A 2 32.59 14.40 11.60
C SER A 2 31.30 14.79 12.30
N ASP A 3 30.75 15.95 11.95
CA ASP A 3 29.37 16.30 12.27
C ASP A 3 28.46 15.41 11.44
N LEU A 4 28.31 14.16 11.89
CA LEU A 4 27.18 13.31 11.50
C LEU A 4 26.03 13.78 12.37
N SER A 5 25.34 14.84 11.92
CA SER A 5 24.07 15.24 12.51
C SER A 5 23.18 14.00 12.55
N PRO A 6 22.63 13.62 13.71
CA PRO A 6 21.65 12.57 13.77
C PRO A 6 20.46 13.09 12.98
N GLN A 7 20.29 12.64 11.72
CA GLN A 7 18.94 12.58 11.17
C GLN A 7 18.14 11.84 12.24
N SER A 8 17.28 12.56 12.93
CA SER A 8 16.80 12.10 14.22
C SER A 8 16.06 10.79 13.98
N VAL A 9 16.12 9.84 14.90
CA VAL A 9 15.36 8.58 14.78
C VAL A 9 13.87 8.87 14.44
N ALA A 10 13.35 10.00 14.89
CA ALA A 10 12.01 10.48 14.53
C ALA A 10 11.84 10.83 13.04
N GLU A 11 12.83 11.43 12.38
CA GLU A 11 12.80 11.73 10.95
C GLU A 11 12.82 10.46 10.11
N GLN A 12 13.62 9.46 10.51
CA GLN A 12 13.65 8.16 9.84
C GLN A 12 12.32 7.43 10.00
N LEU A 13 11.75 7.39 11.22
CA LEU A 13 10.44 6.80 11.46
C LEU A 13 9.32 7.48 10.65
N LEU A 14 9.39 8.80 10.50
CA LEU A 14 8.44 9.55 9.67
C LEU A 14 8.59 9.24 8.18
N ALA A 15 9.83 9.04 7.71
CA ALA A 15 10.08 8.64 6.33
C ALA A 15 9.53 7.23 6.06
N ASP A 16 9.83 6.28 6.94
CA ASP A 16 9.35 4.90 6.85
C ASP A 16 7.80 4.85 6.88
N PHE A 17 7.17 5.64 7.74
CA PHE A 17 5.70 5.73 7.80
C PHE A 17 5.08 6.30 6.51
N ARG A 18 5.71 7.32 5.90
CA ARG A 18 5.23 7.89 4.64
C ARG A 18 5.35 6.92 3.47
N GLN A 19 6.46 6.19 3.39
CA GLN A 19 6.65 5.14 2.38
C GLN A 19 5.54 4.10 2.49
N GLU A 20 5.21 3.69 3.72
CA GLU A 20 4.16 2.71 3.96
C GLU A 20 2.78 3.19 3.57
N GLN A 21 2.48 4.45 3.89
CA GLN A 21 1.25 5.07 3.45
C GLN A 21 1.15 5.14 1.92
N GLN A 22 2.24 5.39 1.21
CA GLN A 22 2.24 5.44 -0.26
C GLN A 22 1.94 4.09 -0.89
N LEU A 23 2.59 3.02 -0.43
CA LEU A 23 2.38 1.66 -0.95
C LEU A 23 0.94 1.18 -0.69
N VAL A 24 0.46 1.37 0.54
CA VAL A 24 -0.92 1.00 0.89
C VAL A 24 -1.94 1.81 0.08
N ASN A 25 -1.73 3.13 -0.08
CA ASN A 25 -2.63 3.96 -0.88
C ASN A 25 -2.68 3.54 -2.35
N LEU A 26 -1.53 3.16 -2.93
CA LEU A 26 -1.47 2.68 -4.31
C LEU A 26 -2.30 1.41 -4.49
N ILE A 27 -2.16 0.45 -3.58
CA ILE A 27 -2.93 -0.80 -3.58
C ILE A 27 -4.43 -0.51 -3.51
N ILE A 28 -4.84 0.34 -2.55
CA ILE A 28 -6.25 0.69 -2.36
C ILE A 28 -6.80 1.39 -3.62
N GLN A 29 -6.07 2.34 -4.18
CA GLN A 29 -6.48 3.03 -5.40
C GLN A 29 -6.64 2.05 -6.56
N SER A 30 -5.68 1.16 -6.79
CA SER A 30 -5.77 0.18 -7.87
C SER A 30 -6.92 -0.81 -7.67
N CYS A 31 -7.23 -1.21 -6.43
CA CYS A 31 -8.42 -2.02 -6.12
C CYS A 31 -9.73 -1.29 -6.44
N ILE A 32 -9.82 0.01 -6.15
CA ILE A 32 -10.98 0.84 -6.53
C ILE A 32 -11.07 0.93 -8.06
N GLU A 33 -9.98 1.29 -8.73
CA GLU A 33 -9.94 1.37 -10.20
C GLU A 33 -10.35 0.05 -10.85
N HIS A 34 -9.87 -1.09 -10.34
CA HIS A 34 -10.28 -2.41 -10.80
C HIS A 34 -11.79 -2.64 -10.66
N ARG A 35 -12.38 -2.25 -9.52
CA ARG A 35 -13.82 -2.39 -9.27
C ARG A 35 -14.68 -1.56 -10.22
N TRP A 36 -14.18 -0.41 -10.66
CA TRP A 36 -14.88 0.51 -11.55
C TRP A 36 -14.48 0.38 -13.03
N ALA A 37 -13.50 -0.47 -13.34
CA ALA A 37 -13.05 -0.74 -14.70
C ALA A 37 -14.16 -1.38 -15.54
N VAL A 38 -14.47 -0.76 -16.68
CA VAL A 38 -15.56 -1.18 -17.56
C VAL A 38 -15.02 -2.08 -18.67
N GLY A 39 -13.81 -1.81 -19.16
CA GLY A 39 -13.14 -2.61 -20.18
C GLY A 39 -12.30 -3.75 -19.62
N GLU A 40 -12.19 -4.85 -20.37
CA GLU A 40 -11.35 -5.99 -19.98
C GLU A 40 -9.86 -5.60 -19.91
N ALA A 41 -9.40 -4.76 -20.84
CA ALA A 41 -8.02 -4.25 -20.81
C ALA A 41 -7.72 -3.42 -19.55
N GLU A 42 -8.67 -2.60 -19.11
CA GLU A 42 -8.54 -1.80 -17.88
C GLU A 42 -8.49 -2.71 -16.65
N LYS A 43 -9.34 -3.74 -16.61
CA LYS A 43 -9.33 -4.73 -15.53
C LYS A 43 -8.00 -5.45 -15.40
N GLU A 44 -7.42 -5.88 -16.52
CA GLU A 44 -6.13 -6.56 -16.53
C GLU A 44 -4.98 -5.65 -16.12
N ILE A 45 -5.00 -4.38 -16.55
CA ILE A 45 -4.03 -3.37 -16.09
C ILE A 45 -4.13 -3.17 -14.57
N SER A 46 -5.34 -2.97 -14.04
CA SER A 46 -5.51 -2.78 -12.59
C SER A 46 -5.11 -4.02 -11.79
N LYS A 47 -5.41 -5.24 -12.27
CA LYS A 47 -4.92 -6.48 -11.63
C LYS A 47 -3.40 -6.54 -11.57
N ALA A 48 -2.72 -6.24 -12.68
CA ALA A 48 -1.27 -6.24 -12.74
C ALA A 48 -0.66 -5.20 -11.80
N MET A 49 -1.28 -4.02 -11.67
CA MET A 49 -0.85 -2.98 -10.72
C MET A 49 -1.02 -3.43 -9.27
N ILE A 50 -2.16 -4.01 -8.91
CA ILE A 50 -2.43 -4.53 -7.56
C ILE A 50 -1.39 -5.60 -7.21
N TYR A 51 -1.19 -6.58 -8.11
CA TYR A 51 -0.27 -7.69 -7.87
C TYR A 51 1.18 -7.23 -7.72
N ASN A 52 1.64 -6.32 -8.58
CA ASN A 52 2.98 -5.74 -8.47
C ASN A 52 3.16 -4.95 -7.15
N ALA A 53 2.14 -4.24 -6.70
CA ALA A 53 2.18 -3.53 -5.43
C ALA A 53 2.27 -4.49 -4.22
N PHE A 54 1.56 -5.63 -4.26
CA PHE A 54 1.72 -6.68 -3.24
C PHE A 54 3.10 -7.32 -3.26
N GLU A 55 3.64 -7.66 -4.43
CA GLU A 55 4.99 -8.21 -4.55
C GLU A 55 6.05 -7.22 -4.04
N THR A 56 5.91 -5.95 -4.37
CA THR A 56 6.80 -4.89 -3.88
C THR A 56 6.77 -4.82 -2.36
N TYR A 57 5.58 -4.80 -1.78
CA TYR A 57 5.41 -4.78 -0.33
C TYR A 57 6.03 -6.02 0.35
N ALA A 58 5.81 -7.20 -0.23
CA ALA A 58 6.36 -8.46 0.29
C ALA A 58 7.90 -8.45 0.29
N VAL A 59 8.51 -7.96 -0.80
CA VAL A 59 9.98 -7.85 -0.94
C VAL A 59 10.54 -6.84 0.05
N GLU A 60 9.96 -5.63 0.15
CA GLU A 60 10.45 -4.59 1.06
C GLU A 60 10.36 -5.00 2.53
N ARG A 61 9.39 -5.83 2.88
CA ARG A 61 9.17 -6.32 4.25
C ARG A 61 9.79 -7.68 4.55
N GLY A 62 10.35 -8.35 3.55
CA GLY A 62 10.91 -9.70 3.71
C GLY A 62 9.86 -10.71 4.17
N ILE A 63 8.61 -10.53 3.76
CA ILE A 63 7.47 -11.40 4.12
C ILE A 63 6.98 -12.19 2.89
N PRO A 64 6.26 -13.31 3.09
CA PRO A 64 5.59 -13.99 1.99
C PRO A 64 4.52 -13.11 1.34
N LEU A 65 4.32 -13.27 0.02
CA LEU A 65 3.29 -12.56 -0.76
C LEU A 65 1.89 -12.71 -0.14
N GLU A 66 1.53 -13.92 0.28
CA GLU A 66 0.23 -14.20 0.88
C GLU A 66 -0.01 -13.41 2.19
N GLN A 67 1.05 -13.10 2.94
CA GLN A 67 0.94 -12.21 4.11
C GLN A 67 0.79 -10.74 3.72
N ALA A 68 1.44 -10.32 2.64
CA ALA A 68 1.28 -8.97 2.09
C ALA A 68 -0.16 -8.73 1.59
N GLU A 69 -0.72 -9.71 0.88
CA GLU A 69 -2.11 -9.70 0.41
C GLU A 69 -3.08 -9.57 1.60
N GLN A 70 -2.97 -10.45 2.60
CA GLN A 70 -3.83 -10.42 3.78
C GLN A 70 -3.77 -9.09 4.56
N PHE A 71 -2.57 -8.55 4.76
CA PHE A 71 -2.38 -7.27 5.45
C PHE A 71 -3.11 -6.13 4.73
N CYS A 72 -2.99 -6.09 3.40
CA CYS A 72 -3.58 -5.03 2.60
C CYS A 72 -5.09 -5.17 2.45
N GLU A 73 -5.62 -6.40 2.34
CA GLU A 73 -7.06 -6.68 2.36
C GLU A 73 -7.69 -6.21 3.69
N GLN A 74 -7.05 -6.50 4.82
CA GLN A 74 -7.50 -6.00 6.13
C GLN A 74 -7.54 -4.47 6.19
N HIS A 75 -6.50 -3.79 5.68
CA HIS A 75 -6.47 -2.33 5.60
C HIS A 75 -7.58 -1.77 4.69
N LEU A 76 -7.87 -2.42 3.57
CA LEU A 76 -8.94 -2.03 2.67
C LEU A 76 -10.30 -2.14 3.36
N ASP A 77 -10.55 -3.25 4.06
CA ASP A 77 -11.79 -3.48 4.82
C ASP A 77 -11.97 -2.44 5.94
N GLU A 78 -10.91 -2.14 6.71
CA GLU A 78 -10.94 -1.08 7.72
C GLU A 78 -11.27 0.28 7.10
N LEU A 79 -10.72 0.58 5.93
CA LEU A 79 -10.97 1.85 5.23
C LEU A 79 -12.41 1.92 4.72
N ILE A 80 -12.95 0.83 4.18
CA ILE A 80 -14.35 0.71 3.78
C ILE A 80 -15.28 0.94 4.98
N GLN A 81 -15.01 0.29 6.12
CA GLN A 81 -15.81 0.45 7.34
C GLN A 81 -15.80 1.90 7.85
N ARG A 82 -14.64 2.56 7.83
CA ARG A 82 -14.53 3.98 8.22
C ARG A 82 -15.36 4.88 7.31
N VAL A 83 -15.29 4.70 5.99
CA VAL A 83 -16.10 5.47 5.04
C VAL A 83 -17.59 5.23 5.26
N GLN A 84 -18.00 3.96 5.45
CA GLN A 84 -19.40 3.62 5.73
C GLN A 84 -19.94 4.23 7.03
N SER A 85 -19.08 4.35 8.05
CA SER A 85 -19.48 4.96 9.34
C SER A 85 -19.59 6.49 9.29
N ALA A 86 -19.02 7.13 8.27
CA ALA A 86 -19.06 8.57 8.07
C ALA A 86 -20.20 9.04 7.15
N LEU A 87 -20.91 8.10 6.51
CA LEU A 87 -22.08 8.32 5.66
C LEU A 87 -23.38 8.10 6.44
#